data_AF-A0A519BA94-F1
#
_entry.id   AF-A0A519BA94-F1
#
_cell.length_a   1.000
_cell.length_b   1.000
_cell.length_c   1.000
_cell.angle_alpha   90.00
_cell.angle_beta   90.00
_cell.angle_gamma   90.00
#
_symmetry.space_group_name_H-M   'P 1'
#
loop_
_entity.id
_entity.type
_entity.pdbx_description
1 polymer ?
#
loop_
_entity_poly.entity_id
_entity_poly.type
_entity_poly.pdbx_seq_one_letter_code
_entity_poly.pdbx_strand_id
1 'polypeptide(L)'
;MERFQDIKNIIRTISSTNGLSMPEAIFIIEKAMENVFYGKYRVVFDDSYDLYAENDDEKILISSLKDVRNIRHKIFLKVINLKNEYISNLRDSISLKEIVLEINKEANKLSTSKDWVKYNYLISKHIRGMIVSKTDEFYIVDIGVGKIAYLPLSEGYYETFKKYPFFVKSVVRHFDKGFVRIFLSKPKIKAKQERSGKKLTEIFKDGKTGKVVSHKITVLVTDSFVWVYETNHKPIQHTETLYRKEFVKGDNLSRVIALSEAESFFRQINKKS
;
A
#
# COMPACT_ATOMS: atom_id res chain seq x y z
N MET A 1 -38.76 18.46 -24.37
CA MET A 1 -37.56 18.96 -23.67
C MET A 1 -36.76 17.74 -23.22
N GLU A 2 -35.61 17.47 -23.83
CA GLU A 2 -34.70 16.42 -23.34
C GLU A 2 -34.18 16.84 -21.96
N ARG A 3 -34.57 16.13 -20.90
CA ARG A 3 -34.09 16.38 -19.54
C ARG A 3 -32.75 15.70 -19.34
N PHE A 4 -31.84 16.36 -18.63
CA PHE A 4 -30.54 15.83 -18.18
C PHE A 4 -30.70 14.85 -16.99
N GLN A 5 -31.90 14.29 -16.81
CA GLN A 5 -32.27 13.36 -15.74
C GLN A 5 -31.47 12.04 -15.79
N ASP A 6 -30.67 11.87 -16.82
CA ASP A 6 -29.80 10.73 -17.01
C ASP A 6 -28.37 10.95 -16.53
N ILE A 7 -28.01 11.99 -15.75
CA ILE A 7 -26.62 12.03 -15.19
C ILE A 7 -26.32 10.77 -14.37
N LYS A 8 -27.26 10.28 -13.56
CA LYS A 8 -27.12 9.00 -12.84
C LYS A 8 -26.97 7.81 -13.79
N ASN A 9 -27.67 7.83 -14.92
CA ASN A 9 -27.56 6.81 -15.95
C ASN A 9 -26.23 6.91 -16.74
N ILE A 10 -25.74 8.13 -16.99
CA ILE A 10 -24.45 8.43 -17.60
C ILE A 10 -23.32 7.94 -16.67
N ILE A 11 -23.39 8.24 -15.37
CA ILE A 11 -22.45 7.73 -14.35
C ILE A 11 -22.46 6.19 -14.39
N ARG A 12 -23.64 5.56 -14.37
CA ARG A 12 -23.76 4.10 -14.44
C ARG A 12 -23.19 3.51 -15.73
N THR A 13 -23.47 4.12 -16.87
CA THR A 13 -22.96 3.69 -18.17
C THR A 13 -21.45 3.85 -18.27
N ILE A 14 -20.88 4.95 -17.77
CA ILE A 14 -19.42 5.16 -17.75
C ILE A 14 -18.76 4.14 -16.82
N SER A 15 -19.33 3.92 -15.63
CA SER A 15 -18.89 2.93 -14.67
C SER A 15 -18.84 1.53 -15.28
N SER A 16 -19.94 1.08 -15.90
CA SER A 16 -20.02 -0.26 -16.50
C SER A 16 -19.16 -0.42 -17.74
N THR A 17 -19.17 0.57 -18.65
CA THR A 17 -18.45 0.50 -19.94
C THR A 17 -16.94 0.51 -19.74
N ASN A 18 -16.43 1.21 -18.74
CA ASN A 18 -15.00 1.36 -18.49
C ASN A 18 -14.48 0.50 -17.33
N GLY A 19 -15.34 -0.31 -16.69
CA GLY A 19 -14.96 -1.11 -15.52
C GLY A 19 -14.52 -0.25 -14.34
N LEU A 20 -15.14 0.92 -14.17
CA LEU A 20 -14.82 1.90 -13.14
C LEU A 20 -15.84 1.83 -12.00
N SER A 21 -15.41 2.13 -10.78
CA SER A 21 -16.29 2.35 -9.64
C SER A 21 -17.13 3.61 -9.81
N MET A 22 -18.24 3.73 -9.07
CA MET A 22 -19.10 4.92 -9.13
C MET A 22 -18.34 6.23 -8.83
N PRO A 23 -17.49 6.30 -7.76
CA PRO A 23 -16.68 7.49 -7.51
C PRO A 23 -15.73 7.85 -8.66
N GLU A 24 -15.18 6.84 -9.34
CA GLU A 24 -14.30 7.06 -10.50
C GLU A 24 -15.06 7.62 -11.70
N ALA A 25 -16.27 7.12 -11.95
CA ALA A 25 -17.14 7.65 -13.00
C ALA A 25 -17.56 9.11 -12.70
N ILE A 26 -17.89 9.42 -11.44
CA ILE A 26 -18.20 10.79 -10.98
C ILE A 26 -17.01 11.71 -11.24
N PHE A 27 -15.82 11.35 -10.76
CA PHE A 27 -14.60 12.14 -10.94
C PHE A 27 -14.26 12.40 -12.41
N ILE A 28 -14.46 11.40 -13.29
CA ILE A 28 -14.26 11.56 -14.73
C ILE A 28 -15.21 12.60 -15.32
N ILE A 29 -16.48 12.56 -14.93
CA ILE A 29 -17.47 13.50 -15.42
C ILE A 29 -17.14 14.91 -14.93
N GLU A 30 -16.78 15.06 -13.65
CA GLU A 30 -16.32 16.34 -13.10
C GLU A 30 -15.16 16.90 -13.93
N LYS A 31 -14.09 16.12 -14.13
CA LYS A 31 -12.91 16.57 -14.90
C LYS A 31 -13.23 16.86 -16.37
N ALA A 32 -14.03 16.02 -17.01
CA ALA A 32 -14.44 16.25 -18.39
C ALA A 32 -15.25 17.54 -18.52
N MET A 33 -16.14 17.82 -17.56
CA MET A 33 -16.94 19.04 -17.54
C MET A 33 -16.09 20.28 -17.20
N GLU A 34 -15.10 20.17 -16.32
CA GLU A 34 -14.12 21.23 -16.08
C GLU A 34 -13.35 21.59 -17.37
N ASN A 35 -12.92 20.59 -18.14
CA ASN A 35 -12.27 20.81 -19.44
C ASN A 35 -13.22 21.47 -20.44
N VAL A 36 -14.49 21.07 -20.45
CA VAL A 36 -15.55 21.70 -21.26
C VAL A 36 -15.71 23.20 -20.93
N PHE A 37 -15.47 23.57 -19.67
CA PHE A 37 -15.46 24.94 -19.17
C PHE A 37 -14.06 25.58 -19.16
N TYR A 38 -13.09 24.99 -19.87
CA TYR A 38 -11.71 25.51 -19.98
C TYR A 38 -11.04 25.78 -18.63
N GLY A 39 -11.39 25.01 -17.60
CA GLY A 39 -10.88 25.16 -16.23
C GLY A 39 -11.35 26.44 -15.51
N LYS A 40 -12.33 27.17 -16.04
CA LYS A 40 -12.87 28.40 -15.41
C LYS A 40 -13.91 28.14 -14.33
N TYR A 41 -14.48 26.95 -14.32
CA TYR A 41 -15.34 26.46 -13.25
C TYR A 41 -14.78 25.14 -12.78
N ARG A 42 -14.76 24.96 -11.47
CA ARG A 42 -14.68 23.64 -10.83
C ARG A 42 -16.03 22.97 -11.00
N VAL A 43 -16.05 21.68 -11.31
CA VAL A 43 -17.30 20.93 -11.44
C VAL A 43 -17.35 19.88 -10.35
N VAL A 44 -18.44 19.84 -9.61
CA VAL A 44 -18.61 18.95 -8.46
C VAL A 44 -19.99 18.35 -8.42
N PHE A 45 -20.07 17.09 -8.00
CA PHE A 45 -21.31 16.48 -7.54
C PHE A 45 -21.52 16.73 -6.04
N ASP A 46 -22.76 16.97 -5.66
CA ASP A 46 -23.16 16.93 -4.25
C ASP A 46 -23.57 15.51 -3.80
N ASP A 47 -23.95 15.37 -2.53
CA ASP A 47 -24.38 14.10 -1.95
C ASP A 47 -25.67 13.54 -2.61
N SER A 48 -26.46 14.39 -3.27
CA SER A 48 -27.67 14.03 -4.02
C SER A 48 -27.39 13.58 -5.45
N TYR A 49 -26.13 13.68 -5.88
CA TYR A 49 -25.64 13.53 -7.26
C TYR A 49 -26.17 14.61 -8.22
N ASP A 50 -26.45 15.80 -7.70
CA ASP A 50 -26.69 16.98 -8.51
C ASP A 50 -25.34 17.59 -8.92
N LEU A 51 -25.25 17.98 -10.20
CA LEU A 51 -24.01 18.47 -10.81
C LEU A 51 -23.96 20.00 -10.77
N TYR A 52 -22.92 20.55 -10.17
CA TYR A 52 -22.71 21.99 -10.05
C TYR A 52 -21.43 22.45 -10.75
N ALA A 53 -21.49 23.60 -11.39
CA ALA A 53 -20.32 24.38 -11.80
C ALA A 53 -20.11 25.51 -10.77
N GLU A 54 -18.94 25.54 -10.15
CA GLU A 54 -18.58 26.48 -9.08
C GLU A 54 -17.33 27.27 -9.47
N ASN A 55 -17.32 28.57 -9.18
CA ASN A 55 -16.14 29.42 -9.14
C ASN A 55 -16.22 30.33 -7.91
N ASP A 56 -15.31 31.31 -7.79
CA ASP A 56 -15.26 32.20 -6.63
C ASP A 56 -16.51 33.09 -6.48
N ASP A 57 -17.26 33.32 -7.57
CA ASP A 57 -18.38 34.27 -7.63
C ASP A 57 -19.76 33.59 -7.59
N GLU A 58 -19.88 32.38 -8.14
CA GLU A 58 -21.18 31.73 -8.35
C GLU A 58 -21.11 30.19 -8.29
N LYS A 59 -22.22 29.59 -7.86
CA LYS A 59 -22.50 28.15 -7.92
C LYS A 59 -23.74 27.92 -8.78
N ILE A 60 -23.59 27.22 -9.91
CA ILE A 60 -24.62 27.03 -10.93
C ILE A 60 -24.99 25.55 -11.01
N LEU A 61 -26.27 25.22 -10.82
CA LEU A 61 -26.79 23.87 -11.07
C LEU A 61 -26.83 23.58 -12.58
N ILE A 62 -26.23 22.45 -12.99
CA ILE A 62 -26.22 21.99 -14.37
C ILE A 62 -27.34 20.97 -14.55
N SER A 63 -28.52 21.46 -14.94
CA SER A 63 -29.72 20.64 -15.12
C SER A 63 -29.97 20.22 -16.58
N SER A 64 -29.17 20.73 -17.51
CA SER A 64 -29.36 20.56 -18.96
C SER A 64 -28.13 20.91 -19.79
N LEU A 65 -28.10 20.43 -21.04
CA LEU A 65 -27.13 20.86 -22.03
C LEU A 65 -27.25 22.37 -22.32
N LYS A 66 -28.43 22.96 -22.13
CA LYS A 66 -28.64 24.41 -22.24
C LYS A 66 -27.83 25.15 -21.17
N ASP A 67 -27.77 24.63 -19.95
CA ASP A 67 -26.99 25.23 -18.87
C ASP A 67 -25.49 25.17 -19.17
N VAL A 68 -25.01 24.03 -19.66
CA VAL A 68 -23.61 23.87 -20.11
C VAL A 68 -23.26 24.89 -21.20
N ARG A 69 -24.15 25.07 -22.20
CA ARG A 69 -23.97 26.07 -23.26
C ARG A 69 -23.98 27.49 -22.71
N ASN A 70 -24.88 27.82 -21.79
CA ASN A 70 -24.95 29.15 -21.19
C ASN A 70 -23.69 29.48 -20.40
N ILE A 71 -23.16 28.54 -19.60
CA ILE A 71 -21.91 28.70 -18.86
C ILE A 71 -20.75 28.92 -19.84
N ARG A 72 -20.67 28.09 -20.88
CA ARG A 72 -19.62 28.23 -21.90
C ARG A 72 -19.69 29.54 -22.67
N HIS A 73 -20.90 29.99 -23.02
CA HIS A 73 -21.14 31.29 -23.64
C HIS A 73 -20.72 32.44 -22.72
N LYS A 74 -21.03 32.38 -21.42
CA LYS A 74 -20.54 33.35 -20.42
C LYS A 74 -19.00 33.40 -20.40
N ILE A 75 -18.33 32.25 -20.42
CA ILE A 75 -16.86 32.17 -20.47
C ILE A 75 -16.35 32.81 -21.77
N PHE A 76 -16.96 32.46 -22.90
CA PHE A 76 -16.62 33.01 -24.21
C PHE A 76 -16.72 34.53 -24.25
N LEU A 77 -17.83 35.11 -23.78
CA LEU A 77 -18.03 36.55 -23.69
C LEU A 77 -17.00 37.22 -22.78
N LYS A 78 -16.73 36.66 -21.59
CA LYS A 78 -15.69 37.17 -20.69
C LYS A 78 -14.31 37.17 -21.36
N VAL A 79 -14.00 36.13 -22.13
CA VAL A 79 -12.72 35.97 -22.83
C VAL A 79 -12.58 36.93 -24.01
N ILE A 80 -13.62 37.11 -24.83
CA ILE A 80 -13.62 38.07 -25.95
C ILE A 80 -13.47 39.51 -25.43
N ASN A 81 -14.18 39.85 -24.35
CA ASN A 81 -14.13 41.19 -23.76
C ASN A 81 -12.73 41.55 -23.22
N LEU A 82 -11.86 40.57 -22.97
CA LEU A 82 -10.48 40.79 -22.54
C LEU A 82 -9.50 41.12 -23.69
N LYS A 83 -9.95 41.29 -24.94
CA LYS A 83 -9.11 41.66 -26.12
C LYS A 83 -7.85 40.79 -26.29
N ASN A 84 -7.89 39.50 -25.98
CA ASN A 84 -6.77 38.58 -26.25
C ASN A 84 -6.99 37.86 -27.59
N GLU A 85 -6.21 38.23 -28.60
CA GLU A 85 -6.17 37.66 -29.96
C GLU A 85 -5.80 36.16 -30.02
N TYR A 86 -5.53 35.51 -28.89
CA TYR A 86 -4.91 34.19 -28.84
C TYR A 86 -5.88 33.00 -28.84
N ILE A 87 -7.20 33.21 -28.97
CA ILE A 87 -8.15 32.10 -28.86
C ILE A 87 -9.08 32.00 -30.07
N SER A 88 -8.47 31.75 -31.23
CA SER A 88 -9.16 31.30 -32.44
C SER A 88 -9.84 29.93 -32.30
N ASN A 89 -9.68 29.23 -31.17
CA ASN A 89 -10.18 27.87 -30.93
C ASN A 89 -11.35 27.79 -29.93
N LEU A 90 -11.80 28.90 -29.33
CA LEU A 90 -12.95 28.89 -28.43
C LEU A 90 -14.24 28.85 -29.27
N ARG A 91 -14.79 27.66 -29.44
CA ARG A 91 -16.12 27.50 -30.04
C ARG A 91 -17.19 27.77 -28.99
N ASP A 92 -18.09 28.70 -29.31
CA ASP A 92 -19.24 29.05 -28.47
C ASP A 92 -20.23 27.86 -28.32
N SER A 93 -20.35 27.04 -29.38
CA SER A 93 -21.20 25.86 -29.35
C SER A 93 -20.49 24.66 -28.72
N ILE A 94 -21.25 23.92 -27.90
CA ILE A 94 -20.90 22.56 -27.48
C ILE A 94 -22.09 21.61 -27.66
N SER A 95 -21.78 20.43 -28.17
CA SER A 95 -22.69 19.31 -28.39
C SER A 95 -22.51 18.24 -27.32
N LEU A 96 -23.54 17.41 -27.13
CA LEU A 96 -23.46 16.24 -26.25
C LEU A 96 -22.34 15.28 -26.68
N LYS A 97 -22.09 15.16 -27.99
CA LYS A 97 -21.02 14.32 -28.56
C LYS A 97 -19.64 14.79 -28.09
N GLU A 98 -19.40 16.09 -27.99
CA GLU A 98 -18.12 16.64 -27.51
C GLU A 98 -17.95 16.40 -26.01
N ILE A 99 -19.02 16.51 -25.21
CA ILE A 99 -18.99 16.16 -23.78
C ILE A 99 -18.64 14.68 -23.60
N VAL A 100 -19.31 13.79 -24.35
CA VAL A 100 -19.04 12.34 -24.31
C VAL A 100 -17.61 12.04 -24.77
N LEU A 101 -17.11 12.75 -25.78
CA LEU A 101 -15.73 12.60 -26.22
C LEU A 101 -14.74 12.99 -25.12
N GLU A 102 -15.00 14.08 -24.40
CA GLU A 102 -14.16 14.54 -23.31
C GLU A 102 -14.18 13.56 -22.12
N ILE A 103 -15.37 13.05 -21.77
CA ILE A 103 -15.53 11.96 -20.79
C ILE A 103 -14.70 10.75 -21.20
N ASN A 104 -14.75 10.32 -22.47
CA ASN A 104 -13.97 9.19 -22.94
C ASN A 104 -12.46 9.46 -22.91
N LYS A 105 -12.02 10.71 -23.16
CA LYS A 105 -10.60 11.07 -23.01
C LYS A 105 -10.15 10.95 -21.55
N GLU A 106 -10.92 11.49 -20.61
CA GLU A 106 -10.61 11.41 -19.17
C GLU A 106 -10.67 9.96 -18.67
N ALA A 107 -11.68 9.20 -19.09
CA ALA A 107 -11.78 7.77 -18.83
C ALA A 107 -10.58 7.00 -19.39
N ASN A 108 -10.07 7.37 -20.57
CA ASN A 108 -8.87 6.75 -21.15
C ASN A 108 -7.58 7.12 -20.42
N LYS A 109 -7.43 8.33 -19.90
CA LYS A 109 -6.31 8.68 -19.00
C LYS A 109 -6.33 7.82 -17.74
N LEU A 110 -7.52 7.48 -17.25
CA LEU A 110 -7.68 6.56 -16.13
C LEU A 110 -7.50 5.09 -16.54
N SER A 111 -8.02 4.66 -17.70
CA SER A 111 -7.93 3.27 -18.19
C SER A 111 -6.51 2.88 -18.62
N THR A 112 -5.69 3.86 -19.02
CA THR A 112 -4.24 3.67 -19.24
C THR A 112 -3.49 3.32 -17.95
N SER A 113 -4.09 3.46 -16.77
CA SER A 113 -3.64 2.75 -15.56
C SER A 113 -4.00 1.26 -15.57
N LYS A 114 -3.76 0.54 -16.69
CA LYS A 114 -3.73 -0.95 -16.75
C LYS A 114 -2.91 -1.54 -15.61
N ASP A 115 -1.95 -0.77 -15.15
CA ASP A 115 -1.16 -0.97 -13.96
C ASP A 115 -1.97 -1.17 -12.68
N TRP A 116 -3.12 -0.51 -12.45
CA TRP A 116 -3.90 -0.72 -11.23
C TRP A 116 -4.47 -2.14 -11.16
N VAL A 117 -5.18 -2.60 -12.20
CA VAL A 117 -5.69 -3.99 -12.26
C VAL A 117 -4.53 -4.99 -12.19
N LYS A 118 -3.43 -4.68 -12.88
CA LYS A 118 -2.19 -5.47 -12.87
C LYS A 118 -1.45 -5.42 -11.52
N TYR A 119 -1.65 -4.45 -10.64
CA TYR A 119 -1.01 -4.44 -9.34
C TYR A 119 -1.95 -4.89 -8.24
N ASN A 120 -3.26 -4.81 -8.46
CA ASN A 120 -4.26 -5.26 -7.49
C ASN A 120 -4.13 -6.78 -7.22
N TYR A 121 -3.75 -7.59 -8.22
CA TYR A 121 -3.44 -9.01 -7.99
C TYR A 121 -2.22 -9.26 -7.09
N LEU A 122 -1.34 -8.28 -6.95
CA LEU A 122 -0.17 -8.35 -6.08
C LEU A 122 -0.53 -8.13 -4.61
N ILE A 123 -1.72 -7.61 -4.28
CA ILE A 123 -2.15 -7.46 -2.89
C ILE A 123 -2.06 -8.81 -2.18
N SER A 124 -1.48 -8.78 -0.98
CA SER A 124 -1.20 -9.98 -0.17
C SER A 124 -0.20 -10.97 -0.77
N LYS A 125 0.56 -10.58 -1.80
CA LYS A 125 1.67 -11.36 -2.34
C LYS A 125 2.99 -10.95 -1.70
N HIS A 126 3.92 -11.90 -1.66
CA HIS A 126 5.31 -11.63 -1.33
C HIS A 126 6.06 -11.28 -2.60
N ILE A 127 6.82 -10.20 -2.58
CA ILE A 127 7.66 -9.75 -3.68
C ILE A 127 9.08 -9.53 -3.18
N ARG A 128 10.06 -9.51 -4.09
CA ARG A 128 11.42 -9.03 -3.79
C ARG A 128 11.61 -7.68 -4.43
N GLY A 129 12.21 -6.75 -3.69
CA GLY A 129 12.52 -5.43 -4.19
C GLY A 129 13.87 -4.94 -3.67
N MET A 130 14.50 -4.06 -4.42
CA MET A 130 15.74 -3.39 -4.03
C MET A 130 15.41 -1.98 -3.52
N ILE A 131 15.90 -1.62 -2.35
CA ILE A 131 15.74 -0.24 -1.87
C ILE A 131 16.67 0.65 -2.68
N VAL A 132 16.14 1.63 -3.39
CA VAL A 132 16.95 2.52 -4.25
C VAL A 132 17.23 3.87 -3.59
N SER A 133 16.31 4.37 -2.78
CA SER A 133 16.47 5.64 -2.05
C SER A 133 15.51 5.70 -0.85
N LYS A 134 15.58 6.80 -0.09
CA LYS A 134 14.66 7.11 1.00
C LYS A 134 14.20 8.56 0.91
N THR A 135 12.95 8.80 1.29
CA THR A 135 12.38 10.11 1.58
C THR A 135 12.19 10.27 3.10
N ASP A 136 11.59 11.38 3.53
CA ASP A 136 11.31 11.63 4.95
C ASP A 136 10.35 10.62 5.58
N GLU A 137 9.52 9.95 4.77
CA GLU A 137 8.45 9.05 5.24
C GLU A 137 8.59 7.61 4.73
N PHE A 138 9.29 7.39 3.61
CA PHE A 138 9.32 6.10 2.93
C PHE A 138 10.70 5.71 2.41
N TYR A 139 10.99 4.41 2.40
CA TYR A 139 11.94 3.83 1.46
C TYR A 139 11.30 3.67 0.09
N ILE A 140 12.04 4.03 -0.95
CA ILE A 140 11.68 3.83 -2.35
C ILE A 140 12.28 2.48 -2.78
N VAL A 141 11.41 1.58 -3.24
CA VAL A 141 11.76 0.19 -3.54
C VAL A 141 11.53 -0.10 -5.02
N ASP A 142 12.59 -0.44 -5.75
CA ASP A 142 12.49 -0.98 -7.12
C ASP A 142 12.08 -2.46 -7.06
N ILE A 143 10.93 -2.78 -7.64
CA ILE A 143 10.36 -4.14 -7.68
C ILE A 143 10.52 -4.79 -9.07
N GLY A 144 11.32 -4.18 -9.96
CA GLY A 144 11.63 -4.66 -11.31
C GLY A 144 10.79 -4.04 -12.41
N VAL A 145 11.36 -3.99 -13.63
CA VAL A 145 10.73 -3.42 -14.85
C VAL A 145 10.40 -1.93 -14.69
N GLY A 146 11.26 -1.16 -14.02
CA GLY A 146 11.10 0.28 -13.83
C GLY A 146 9.96 0.67 -12.89
N LYS A 147 9.59 -0.22 -11.95
CA LYS A 147 8.43 -0.04 -11.07
C LYS A 147 8.87 0.24 -9.65
N ILE A 148 8.23 1.25 -9.05
CA ILE A 148 8.55 1.73 -7.72
C ILE A 148 7.42 1.38 -6.75
N ALA A 149 7.79 0.88 -5.59
CA ALA A 149 6.93 0.66 -4.44
C ALA A 149 7.46 1.43 -3.22
N TYR A 150 6.60 1.61 -2.22
CA TYR A 150 6.85 2.48 -1.07
C TYR A 150 6.77 1.65 0.20
N LEU A 151 7.84 1.67 1.00
CA LEU A 151 7.90 1.00 2.30
C LEU A 151 8.00 2.06 3.40
N PRO A 152 7.04 2.16 4.33
CA PRO A 152 7.12 3.13 5.43
C PRO A 152 8.41 2.96 6.25
N LEU A 153 9.03 4.07 6.67
CA LEU A 153 10.22 4.01 7.55
C LEU A 153 9.93 3.30 8.89
N SER A 154 8.67 3.31 9.33
CA SER A 154 8.19 2.62 10.54
C SER A 154 8.32 1.09 10.48
N GLU A 155 8.54 0.50 9.30
CA GLU A 155 8.71 -0.96 9.13
C GLU A 155 10.11 -1.45 9.55
N GLY A 156 11.05 -0.53 9.77
CA GLY A 156 12.38 -0.80 10.33
C GLY A 156 13.53 -0.14 9.56
N TYR A 157 14.76 -0.45 9.98
CA TYR A 157 15.96 -0.02 9.27
C TYR A 157 16.28 -0.97 8.12
N TYR A 158 16.53 -0.39 6.94
CA TYR A 158 16.98 -1.13 5.78
C TYR A 158 18.07 -0.35 5.04
N GLU A 159 19.11 -1.06 4.60
CA GLU A 159 20.16 -0.46 3.79
C GLU A 159 19.72 -0.28 2.33
N THR A 160 20.12 0.85 1.73
CA THR A 160 19.96 1.13 0.30
C THR A 160 20.81 0.20 -0.56
N PHE A 161 20.37 -0.01 -1.81
CA PHE A 161 20.97 -0.89 -2.82
C PHE A 161 21.01 -2.38 -2.44
N LYS A 162 20.28 -2.79 -1.39
CA LYS A 162 20.09 -4.19 -1.02
C LYS A 162 18.68 -4.68 -1.39
N LYS A 163 18.59 -5.96 -1.77
CA LYS A 163 17.32 -6.64 -2.08
C LYS A 163 16.74 -7.33 -0.84
N TYR A 164 15.46 -7.09 -0.58
CA TYR A 164 14.74 -7.70 0.54
C TYR A 164 13.41 -8.30 0.08
N PRO A 165 12.89 -9.31 0.80
CA PRO A 165 11.52 -9.75 0.65
C PRO A 165 10.56 -8.77 1.33
N PHE A 166 9.47 -8.45 0.65
CA PHE A 166 8.42 -7.57 1.14
C PHE A 166 7.05 -8.20 0.94
N PHE A 167 6.07 -7.78 1.74
CA PHE A 167 4.67 -8.13 1.58
C PHE A 167 3.90 -6.92 1.07
N VAL A 168 3.16 -7.10 -0.03
CA VAL A 168 2.35 -6.02 -0.60
C VAL A 168 1.12 -5.82 0.28
N LYS A 169 1.11 -4.72 1.04
CA LYS A 169 0.08 -4.37 2.00
C LYS A 169 -1.15 -3.78 1.30
N SER A 170 -0.94 -2.84 0.40
CA SER A 170 -2.00 -2.19 -0.35
C SER A 170 -1.50 -1.66 -1.68
N VAL A 171 -2.43 -1.45 -2.61
CA VAL A 171 -2.20 -0.78 -3.88
C VAL A 171 -3.20 0.34 -3.98
N VAL A 172 -2.71 1.58 -3.93
CA VAL A 172 -3.54 2.78 -3.92
C VAL A 172 -3.46 3.45 -5.27
N ARG A 173 -4.61 3.74 -5.85
CA ARG A 173 -4.73 4.51 -7.09
C ARG A 173 -4.84 5.99 -6.73
N HIS A 174 -3.97 6.82 -7.29
CA HIS A 174 -4.07 8.28 -7.16
C HIS A 174 -4.79 8.84 -8.39
N PHE A 175 -6.05 9.23 -8.20
CA PHE A 175 -6.94 9.73 -9.26
C PHE A 175 -6.49 11.07 -9.84
N ASP A 176 -5.96 11.93 -8.98
CA ASP A 176 -5.46 13.26 -9.29
C ASP A 176 -4.18 13.26 -10.14
N LYS A 177 -3.38 12.19 -10.04
CA LYS A 177 -2.05 12.12 -10.67
C LYS A 177 -1.89 10.98 -11.67
N GLY A 178 -2.94 10.19 -11.90
CA GLY A 178 -2.95 9.12 -12.91
C GLY A 178 -1.94 7.98 -12.66
N PHE A 179 -1.40 7.84 -11.45
CA PHE A 179 -0.45 6.78 -11.11
C PHE A 179 -0.94 5.88 -9.98
N VAL A 180 -0.32 4.71 -9.87
CA VAL A 180 -0.60 3.72 -8.83
C VAL A 180 0.59 3.65 -7.88
N ARG A 181 0.34 3.69 -6.57
CA ARG A 181 1.35 3.42 -5.54
C ARG A 181 1.14 2.04 -4.96
N ILE A 182 2.22 1.28 -4.88
CA ILE A 182 2.27 -0.01 -4.22
C ILE A 182 2.90 0.22 -2.85
N PHE A 183 2.17 -0.10 -1.79
CA PHE A 183 2.68 0.00 -0.42
C PHE A 183 3.10 -1.37 0.09
N LEU A 184 4.29 -1.40 0.66
CA LEU A 184 4.94 -2.58 1.18
C LEU A 184 4.90 -2.59 2.70
N SER A 185 5.07 -3.78 3.26
CA SER A 185 5.30 -4.01 4.67
C SER A 185 6.35 -5.10 4.84
N LYS A 186 6.94 -5.16 6.02
CA LYS A 186 7.81 -6.25 6.41
C LYS A 186 7.00 -7.55 6.37
N PRO A 187 7.51 -8.62 5.75
CA PRO A 187 6.80 -9.89 5.71
C PRO A 187 6.55 -10.36 7.15
N LYS A 188 5.30 -10.71 7.45
CA LYS A 188 4.96 -11.36 8.71
C LYS A 188 5.67 -12.70 8.73
N ILE A 189 6.79 -12.77 9.44
CA ILE A 189 7.41 -14.03 9.79
C ILE A 189 6.39 -14.71 10.73
N LYS A 190 5.49 -15.52 10.16
CA LYS A 190 4.88 -16.57 10.95
C LYS A 190 6.07 -17.37 11.44
N ALA A 191 6.34 -17.34 12.75
CA ALA A 191 7.25 -18.28 13.35
C ALA A 191 6.72 -19.66 12.95
N LYS A 192 7.31 -20.26 11.91
CA LYS A 192 7.12 -21.67 11.64
C LYS A 192 7.65 -22.32 12.90
N GLN A 193 6.75 -22.87 13.70
CA GLN A 193 7.11 -23.86 14.68
C GLN A 193 7.76 -24.99 13.86
N GLU A 194 9.08 -24.98 13.77
CA GLU A 194 9.84 -26.00 13.08
C GLU A 194 9.54 -27.32 13.77
N ARG A 195 8.76 -28.18 13.10
CA ARG A 195 8.53 -29.56 13.53
C ARG A 195 9.78 -30.45 13.39
N SER A 196 10.96 -29.86 13.25
CA SER A 196 12.26 -30.53 13.13
C SER A 196 13.20 -30.25 14.29
N GLY A 197 12.83 -29.39 15.26
CA GLY A 197 13.54 -29.35 16.53
C GLY A 197 13.27 -30.65 17.30
N LYS A 198 14.17 -31.64 17.20
CA LYS A 198 14.17 -32.76 18.16
C LYS A 198 14.20 -32.14 19.56
N LYS A 199 13.11 -32.33 20.30
CA LYS A 199 13.03 -31.99 21.72
C LYS A 199 14.04 -32.89 22.44
N LEU A 200 15.21 -32.37 22.77
CA LEU A 200 16.11 -33.01 23.73
C LEU A 200 15.57 -32.71 25.11
N THR A 201 14.66 -33.56 25.58
CA THR A 201 14.31 -33.63 27.01
C THR A 201 15.33 -34.54 27.68
N GLU A 202 16.41 -33.96 28.22
CA GLU A 202 17.24 -34.66 29.19
C GLU A 202 16.66 -34.46 30.59
N ILE A 203 16.52 -35.57 31.31
CA ILE A 203 15.98 -35.62 32.66
C ILE A 203 17.17 -35.45 33.61
N PHE A 204 17.27 -34.31 34.29
CA PHE A 204 18.32 -34.10 35.29
C PHE A 204 17.85 -34.61 36.66
N LYS A 205 18.76 -35.26 37.39
CA LYS A 205 18.59 -35.56 38.82
C LYS A 205 19.36 -34.52 39.63
N ASP A 206 18.72 -33.95 40.65
CA ASP A 206 19.38 -33.09 41.63
C ASP A 206 20.47 -33.90 42.36
N GLY A 207 21.70 -33.38 42.36
CA GLY A 207 22.86 -34.04 42.94
C GLY A 207 22.87 -34.12 44.48
N LYS A 208 22.06 -33.33 45.19
CA LYS A 208 21.88 -33.40 46.65
C LYS A 208 20.71 -34.30 47.04
N THR A 209 19.61 -34.26 46.30
CA THR A 209 18.36 -34.97 46.69
C THR A 209 18.09 -36.25 45.90
N GLY A 210 18.80 -36.49 44.80
CA GLY A 210 18.61 -37.64 43.91
C GLY A 210 17.28 -37.63 43.15
N LYS A 211 16.43 -36.63 43.39
CA LYS A 211 15.11 -36.49 42.75
C LYS A 211 15.28 -35.96 41.34
N VAL A 212 14.46 -36.50 40.44
CA VAL A 212 14.34 -36.00 39.06
C VAL A 212 13.71 -34.60 39.10
N VAL A 213 14.44 -33.59 38.64
CA VAL A 213 13.93 -32.22 38.48
C VAL A 213 13.70 -31.98 36.99
N SER A 214 12.45 -31.82 36.59
CA SER A 214 12.06 -31.64 35.19
C SER A 214 12.21 -30.18 34.75
N HIS A 215 13.46 -29.71 34.62
CA HIS A 215 13.72 -28.46 33.93
C HIS A 215 13.54 -28.66 32.43
N LYS A 216 12.50 -28.06 31.84
CA LYS A 216 12.37 -28.02 30.38
C LYS A 216 13.26 -26.91 29.86
N ILE A 217 14.47 -27.26 29.47
CA ILE A 217 15.33 -26.36 28.68
C ILE A 217 14.86 -26.45 27.23
N THR A 218 14.60 -25.30 26.60
CA THR A 218 14.30 -25.25 25.18
C THR A 218 15.52 -24.70 24.44
N VAL A 219 15.97 -25.46 23.44
CA VAL A 219 17.09 -25.09 22.57
C VAL A 219 16.54 -24.80 21.18
N LEU A 220 16.81 -23.59 20.66
CA LEU A 220 16.51 -23.20 19.29
C LEU A 220 17.82 -23.03 18.53
N VAL A 221 18.03 -23.87 17.50
CA VAL A 221 19.23 -23.83 16.65
C VAL A 221 18.83 -23.29 15.28
N THR A 222 19.57 -22.29 14.80
CA THR A 222 19.42 -21.74 13.44
C THR A 222 20.64 -22.10 12.58
N ASP A 223 20.75 -21.50 11.39
CA ASP A 223 21.93 -21.64 10.54
C ASP A 223 23.17 -20.92 11.09
N SER A 224 22.98 -19.94 11.99
CA SER A 224 24.06 -19.06 12.47
C SER A 224 24.09 -18.84 14.00
N PHE A 225 23.02 -19.22 14.71
CA PHE A 225 22.86 -18.97 16.16
C PHE A 225 22.30 -20.17 16.91
N VAL A 226 22.74 -20.34 18.16
CA VAL A 226 22.09 -21.19 19.18
C VAL A 226 21.47 -20.29 20.24
N TRP A 227 20.19 -20.50 20.52
CA TRP A 227 19.49 -19.92 21.65
C TRP A 227 19.11 -21.02 22.63
N VAL A 228 19.35 -20.78 23.92
CA VAL A 228 18.95 -21.68 25.00
C VAL A 228 18.24 -20.87 26.07
N TYR A 229 17.05 -21.32 26.47
CA TYR A 229 16.25 -20.68 27.51
C TYR A 229 15.52 -21.71 28.37
N GLU A 230 15.30 -21.35 29.63
CA GLU A 230 14.54 -22.18 30.56
C GLU A 230 13.03 -21.94 30.38
N THR A 231 12.28 -22.99 30.10
CA THR A 231 10.81 -22.94 30.00
C THR A 231 10.20 -23.45 31.29
N ASN A 232 9.89 -22.55 32.21
CA ASN A 232 9.08 -22.89 33.38
C ASN A 232 7.62 -23.11 32.98
N HIS A 233 6.96 -24.07 33.65
CA HIS A 233 5.61 -24.53 33.31
C HIS A 233 4.45 -23.62 33.75
N LYS A 234 4.73 -22.41 34.26
CA LYS A 234 3.72 -21.42 34.65
C LYS A 234 4.13 -20.02 34.17
N PRO A 235 3.18 -19.18 33.73
CA PRO A 235 3.47 -17.79 33.39
C PRO A 235 3.67 -17.03 34.70
N ILE A 236 4.91 -16.96 35.16
CA ILE A 236 5.33 -16.06 36.22
C ILE A 236 6.40 -15.16 35.61
N GLN A 237 6.20 -13.85 35.72
CA GLN A 237 6.97 -12.75 35.11
C GLN A 237 8.43 -12.63 35.61
N HIS A 238 9.14 -13.73 35.85
CA HIS A 238 10.52 -13.68 36.33
C HIS A 238 11.50 -14.27 35.33
N THR A 239 12.23 -13.35 34.69
CA THR A 239 13.60 -13.49 34.17
C THR A 239 13.90 -14.82 33.48
N GLU A 240 13.53 -14.91 32.21
CA GLU A 240 14.12 -15.86 31.28
C GLU A 240 15.64 -15.66 31.28
N THR A 241 16.39 -16.61 31.84
CA THR A 241 17.84 -16.61 31.65
C THR A 241 18.08 -17.09 30.21
N LEU A 242 18.52 -16.18 29.36
CA LEU A 242 18.69 -16.40 27.92
C LEU A 242 20.18 -16.45 27.58
N TYR A 243 20.64 -17.55 26.98
CA TYR A 243 21.98 -17.65 26.40
C TYR A 243 21.89 -17.64 24.88
N ARG A 244 22.71 -16.79 24.24
CA ARG A 244 22.86 -16.71 22.79
C ARG A 244 24.33 -16.84 22.43
N LYS A 245 24.64 -17.74 21.51
CA LYS A 245 25.97 -17.79 20.88
C LYS A 245 25.86 -17.86 19.36
N GLU A 246 26.66 -17.04 18.70
CA GLU A 246 26.85 -17.02 17.25
C GLU A 246 27.95 -18.02 16.85
N PHE A 247 27.80 -18.66 15.71
CA PHE A 247 28.76 -19.60 15.16
C PHE A 247 28.85 -19.47 13.64
N VAL A 248 29.96 -19.96 13.06
CA VAL A 248 30.18 -19.92 11.60
C VAL A 248 29.13 -20.77 10.89
N LYS A 249 28.40 -20.14 9.97
CA LYS A 249 27.28 -20.78 9.26
C LYS A 249 27.73 -22.02 8.50
N GLY A 250 27.05 -23.14 8.76
CA GLY A 250 27.28 -24.42 8.07
C GLY A 250 28.39 -25.29 8.66
N ASP A 251 29.13 -24.81 9.67
CA ASP A 251 30.12 -25.63 10.37
C ASP A 251 29.50 -26.38 11.56
N ASN A 252 29.44 -27.71 11.44
CA ASN A 252 28.91 -28.58 12.49
C ASN A 252 29.75 -28.54 13.77
N LEU A 253 31.08 -28.38 13.67
CA LEU A 253 31.96 -28.35 14.83
C LEU A 253 31.71 -27.10 15.66
N SER A 254 31.66 -25.93 15.01
CA SER A 254 31.32 -24.66 15.65
C SER A 254 29.94 -24.69 16.33
N ARG A 255 28.96 -25.39 15.75
CA ARG A 255 27.62 -25.57 16.34
C ARG A 255 27.63 -26.46 17.59
N VAL A 256 28.42 -27.55 17.58
CA VAL A 256 28.59 -28.43 18.74
C VAL A 256 29.24 -27.69 19.91
N ILE A 257 30.27 -26.88 19.62
CA ILE A 257 30.94 -26.05 20.63
C ILE A 257 29.94 -25.06 21.26
N ALA A 258 29.14 -24.39 20.43
CA ALA A 258 28.13 -23.44 20.92
C ALA A 258 27.08 -24.09 21.85
N LEU A 259 26.69 -25.34 21.59
CA LEU A 259 25.78 -26.10 22.46
C LEU A 259 26.44 -26.50 23.78
N SER A 260 27.68 -26.99 23.75
CA SER A 260 28.42 -27.41 24.95
C SER A 260 28.69 -26.24 25.91
N GLU A 261 28.97 -25.06 25.37
CA GLU A 261 29.13 -23.86 26.19
C GLU A 261 27.82 -23.37 26.79
N ALA A 262 26.71 -23.43 26.03
CA ALA A 262 25.40 -23.09 26.56
C ALA A 262 25.04 -24.00 27.74
N GLU A 263 25.25 -25.31 27.60
CA GLU A 263 25.04 -26.27 28.69
C GLU A 263 25.90 -25.93 29.92
N SER A 264 27.18 -25.62 29.70
CA SER A 264 28.12 -25.25 30.77
C SER A 264 27.69 -23.99 31.50
N PHE A 265 27.22 -22.96 30.77
CA PHE A 265 26.70 -21.71 31.33
C PHE A 265 25.52 -21.96 32.27
N PHE A 266 24.52 -22.73 31.85
CA PHE A 266 23.36 -23.03 32.70
C PHE A 266 23.72 -23.93 33.90
N ARG A 267 24.65 -24.89 33.74
CA ARG A 267 25.18 -25.66 34.87
C ARG A 267 25.84 -24.76 35.92
N GLN A 268 26.54 -23.71 35.52
CA GLN A 268 27.19 -22.78 36.45
C GLN A 268 26.18 -21.90 37.19
N ILE A 269 25.15 -21.41 36.51
CA ILE A 269 24.07 -20.64 37.12
C ILE A 269 23.36 -21.48 38.20
N ASN A 270 23.05 -22.73 37.88
CA ASN A 270 22.32 -23.63 38.79
C ASN A 270 23.16 -24.20 39.94
N LYS A 271 24.49 -24.07 39.91
CA LYS A 271 25.35 -24.44 41.06
C LYS A 271 25.42 -23.35 42.13
N LYS A 272 24.98 -22.12 41.84
CA LYS A 272 25.03 -20.98 42.77
C LYS A 272 23.75 -20.78 43.60
N SER A 273 22.72 -21.61 43.39
CA SER A 273 21.45 -21.63 44.13
C SER A 273 21.36 -22.78 45.12
#